data_AF-A0A2T2YHW9-F1
#
_entry.id   AF-A0A2T2YHW9-F1
#
_cell.length_a   1.000
_cell.length_b   1.000
_cell.length_c   1.000
_cell.angle_alpha   90.00
_cell.angle_beta   90.00
_cell.angle_gamma   90.00
#
_symmetry.space_group_name_H-M   'P 1'
#
loop_
_entity.id
_entity.type
_entity.pdbx_description
1 polymer ?
#
loop_
_entity_poly.entity_id
_entity_poly.type
_entity_poly.pdbx_seq_one_letter_code
_entity_poly.pdbx_strand_id
1 'polypeptide(L)'
;MSFLKQLLTPFVEFEDDKNKAQQNKPAIPLTPATSAPPAPASVAPMVNPTVPAPDENAQHPLITNSPAPVMAVNQTPIYSPGGTLVGSMPEHEYYFERLIDEANAKNPLFQGADFKEFVDSKVDIDDIQDEALKYKMAFNVLKSSGLTKEKLLSTGQEYLNIIGRDLNAFQSAHAQQYLKEVRSKEQIIQKKAEELQVLTQKMNALKAEINQITQEINLTKDQLNTTKNSFLLAGEKKQKEIQTELQKIAQYF
;
A
#
# COMPACT_ATOMS: atom_id res chain seq x y z
N MET A 1 -2.38 0.32 8.65
CA MET A 1 -1.03 0.57 9.23
C MET A 1 -0.04 -0.21 8.37
N SER A 2 0.78 0.49 7.59
CA SER A 2 1.52 -0.06 6.45
C SER A 2 2.71 -0.94 6.88
N PHE A 3 2.77 -2.17 6.35
CA PHE A 3 3.87 -3.14 6.52
C PHE A 3 5.24 -2.55 6.10
N LEU A 4 5.24 -1.58 5.17
CA LEU A 4 6.44 -0.83 4.78
C LEU A 4 7.05 -0.02 5.93
N LYS A 5 6.26 0.50 6.88
CA LYS A 5 6.82 1.23 8.04
C LYS A 5 7.57 0.30 9.01
N GLN A 6 7.27 -1.00 8.98
CA GLN A 6 7.88 -1.99 9.85
C GLN A 6 9.18 -2.57 9.26
N LEU A 7 9.38 -2.48 7.95
CA LEU A 7 10.61 -2.87 7.25
C LEU A 7 11.68 -1.78 7.22
N LEU A 8 11.28 -0.50 7.34
CA LEU A 8 12.19 0.65 7.29
C LEU A 8 12.70 1.11 8.67
N THR A 9 12.11 0.61 9.75
CA THR A 9 12.45 1.02 11.12
C THR A 9 13.82 0.54 11.64
N PRO A 10 14.45 -0.56 11.17
CA PRO A 10 15.79 -0.90 11.67
C PRO A 10 16.94 -0.12 11.00
N PHE A 11 16.66 0.76 10.03
CA PHE A 11 17.70 1.47 9.27
C PHE A 11 18.03 2.88 9.79
N VAL A 12 17.43 3.32 10.91
CA VAL A 12 17.67 4.66 11.51
C VAL A 12 18.00 4.57 13.01
N GLU A 13 18.79 3.59 13.43
CA GLU A 13 19.42 3.59 14.76
C GLU A 13 20.89 3.18 14.63
N PHE A 14 21.72 4.14 14.22
CA PHE A 14 23.14 4.17 14.54
C PHE A 14 23.35 5.35 15.49
N GLU A 15 24.13 5.13 16.57
CA GLU A 15 24.39 6.01 17.73
C GLU A 15 23.26 5.94 18.78
N ASP A 16 23.42 5.43 20.00
CA ASP A 16 24.55 5.54 20.94
C ASP A 16 24.46 4.45 22.03
N ASP A 17 25.54 3.71 22.27
CA ASP A 17 25.68 2.81 23.41
C ASP A 17 26.52 3.51 24.49
N LYS A 18 25.90 3.90 25.61
CA LYS A 18 26.57 4.05 26.91
C LYS A 18 25.58 4.17 28.08
N ASN A 19 25.64 3.15 28.95
CA ASN A 19 25.35 3.20 30.38
C ASN A 19 23.90 3.41 30.84
N LYS A 20 23.21 2.32 31.23
CA LYS A 20 23.11 1.90 32.64
C LYS A 20 22.27 0.63 32.81
N ALA A 21 22.70 -0.14 33.80
CA ALA A 21 22.23 -1.44 34.18
C ALA A 21 20.85 -1.45 34.89
N GLN A 22 20.31 -2.68 34.99
CA GLN A 22 19.52 -3.24 36.11
C GLN A 22 18.03 -2.88 36.21
N GLN A 23 17.12 -3.86 35.97
CA GLN A 23 16.51 -4.68 37.03
C GLN A 23 15.42 -5.67 36.53
N ASN A 24 15.59 -6.93 36.96
CA ASN A 24 14.62 -7.91 37.50
C ASN A 24 13.37 -8.41 36.73
N LYS A 25 13.44 -9.71 36.37
CA LYS A 25 12.35 -10.74 36.41
C LYS A 25 12.07 -11.14 37.89
N PRO A 26 10.96 -11.80 38.30
CA PRO A 26 10.45 -13.08 37.74
C PRO A 26 8.89 -13.26 37.75
N ALA A 27 8.30 -13.96 36.77
CA ALA A 27 7.81 -15.36 36.79
C ALA A 27 6.27 -15.54 36.93
N ILE A 28 5.78 -16.49 36.14
CA ILE A 28 4.39 -16.93 35.90
C ILE A 28 3.98 -17.99 36.95
N PRO A 29 2.68 -18.25 37.15
CA PRO A 29 2.21 -19.64 36.93
C PRO A 29 0.87 -19.76 36.17
N LEU A 30 0.66 -20.97 35.63
CA LEU A 30 -0.33 -21.44 34.66
C LEU A 30 -1.74 -21.75 35.24
N THR A 31 -2.75 -21.64 34.34
CA THR A 31 -4.07 -22.30 34.07
C THR A 31 -4.58 -23.45 34.99
N PRO A 32 -5.87 -23.93 34.98
CA PRO A 32 -6.86 -23.98 33.86
C PRO A 32 -8.39 -23.91 34.17
N ALA A 33 -9.23 -23.68 33.15
CA ALA A 33 -10.64 -24.15 33.03
C ALA A 33 -11.13 -23.84 31.60
N THR A 34 -11.31 -24.79 30.68
CA THR A 34 -12.43 -25.74 30.51
C THR A 34 -13.81 -25.07 30.40
N SER A 35 -14.25 -24.79 29.16
CA SER A 35 -15.62 -25.10 28.69
C SER A 35 -15.72 -24.85 27.17
N ALA A 36 -16.26 -25.84 26.47
CA ALA A 36 -16.78 -25.76 25.11
C ALA A 36 -18.29 -26.06 25.17
N PRO A 37 -19.03 -26.05 24.06
CA PRO A 37 -19.73 -24.91 23.44
C PRO A 37 -21.27 -25.08 23.47
N PRO A 38 -22.07 -24.07 23.08
CA PRO A 38 -23.37 -24.32 22.46
C PRO A 38 -23.29 -24.13 20.93
N ALA A 39 -23.91 -25.09 20.24
CA ALA A 39 -24.08 -25.18 18.80
C ALA A 39 -25.14 -24.15 18.27
N PRO A 40 -25.27 -24.00 16.94
CA PRO A 40 -25.59 -22.74 16.28
C PRO A 40 -27.10 -22.50 16.07
N ALA A 41 -27.52 -21.24 16.19
CA ALA A 41 -28.78 -20.79 15.60
C ALA A 41 -28.56 -20.51 14.11
N SER A 42 -29.32 -21.21 13.29
CA SER A 42 -29.44 -21.08 11.84
C SER A 42 -29.81 -19.66 11.41
N VAL A 43 -28.96 -19.03 10.60
CA VAL A 43 -29.33 -17.86 9.79
C VAL A 43 -29.14 -18.25 8.32
N ALA A 44 -30.18 -18.04 7.54
CA ALA A 44 -30.31 -18.43 6.15
C ALA A 44 -29.18 -17.89 5.27
N PRO A 45 -28.80 -18.59 4.18
CA PRO A 45 -27.79 -18.12 3.25
C PRO A 45 -28.32 -16.88 2.50
N MET A 46 -27.75 -15.71 2.81
CA MET A 46 -27.82 -14.56 1.90
C MET A 46 -27.03 -14.92 0.66
N VAL A 47 -27.72 -14.89 -0.46
CA VAL A 47 -27.21 -15.13 -1.80
C VAL A 47 -26.18 -14.04 -2.09
N ASN A 48 -24.88 -14.38 -2.06
CA ASN A 48 -23.85 -13.51 -2.60
C ASN A 48 -24.14 -13.31 -4.10
N PRO A 49 -24.28 -12.07 -4.61
CA PRO A 49 -24.25 -11.86 -6.04
C PRO A 49 -22.85 -12.21 -6.52
N THR A 50 -22.76 -13.31 -7.26
CA THR A 50 -21.55 -13.74 -7.97
C THR A 50 -21.13 -12.60 -8.89
N VAL A 51 -20.01 -11.96 -8.57
CA VAL A 51 -19.37 -10.96 -9.43
C VAL A 51 -19.05 -11.64 -10.77
N PRO A 52 -19.57 -11.16 -11.90
CA PRO A 52 -19.21 -11.70 -13.22
C PRO A 52 -17.71 -11.53 -13.45
N ALA A 53 -17.10 -12.52 -14.12
CA ALA A 53 -15.69 -12.45 -14.48
C ALA A 53 -15.39 -11.18 -15.31
N PRO A 54 -14.27 -10.49 -15.04
CA PRO A 54 -13.93 -9.25 -15.74
C PRO A 54 -13.62 -9.53 -17.22
N ASP A 55 -14.27 -8.79 -18.11
CA ASP A 55 -14.03 -8.84 -19.54
C ASP A 55 -12.62 -8.31 -19.86
N GLU A 56 -11.81 -9.11 -20.55
CA GLU A 56 -10.36 -8.93 -20.73
C GLU A 56 -9.97 -7.69 -21.56
N ASN A 57 -10.97 -7.01 -22.14
CA ASN A 57 -10.82 -5.80 -22.97
C ASN A 57 -11.59 -4.57 -22.46
N ALA A 58 -11.98 -4.54 -21.18
CA ALA A 58 -12.69 -3.40 -20.60
C ALA A 58 -11.80 -2.15 -20.53
N GLN A 59 -11.75 -1.38 -21.62
CA GLN A 59 -11.17 -0.04 -21.64
C GLN A 59 -12.25 0.96 -21.25
N HIS A 60 -12.03 1.72 -20.18
CA HIS A 60 -12.91 2.80 -19.77
C HIS A 60 -12.23 4.17 -20.03
N PRO A 61 -12.92 5.14 -20.64
CA PRO A 61 -12.33 6.43 -21.03
C PRO A 61 -11.70 7.21 -19.87
N LEU A 62 -12.26 7.10 -18.66
CA LEU A 62 -11.70 7.72 -17.44
C LEU A 62 -10.44 7.03 -16.89
N ILE A 63 -10.03 5.87 -17.43
CA ILE A 63 -8.87 5.11 -16.97
C ILE A 63 -7.74 5.08 -18.00
N THR A 64 -8.09 5.08 -19.29
CA THR A 64 -7.11 4.87 -20.37
C THR A 64 -6.47 6.15 -20.92
N ASN A 65 -6.68 7.32 -20.31
CA ASN A 65 -6.17 8.61 -20.81
C ASN A 65 -6.47 8.86 -22.30
N SER A 66 -7.67 8.49 -22.77
CA SER A 66 -8.10 8.81 -24.13
C SER A 66 -8.52 10.28 -24.20
N PRO A 67 -8.00 11.10 -25.14
CA PRO A 67 -8.22 12.53 -25.16
C PRO A 67 -9.61 12.85 -25.74
N ALA A 68 -10.65 12.78 -24.89
CA ALA A 68 -11.86 13.53 -25.16
C ALA A 68 -11.65 14.99 -24.68
N PRO A 69 -12.24 16.00 -25.35
CA PRO A 69 -12.01 17.41 -25.03
C PRO A 69 -12.75 17.76 -23.76
N VAL A 70 -12.19 17.43 -22.61
CA VAL A 70 -12.62 17.97 -21.32
C VAL A 70 -11.88 19.27 -21.10
N MET A 71 -12.65 20.34 -20.89
CA MET A 71 -12.13 21.61 -20.41
C MET A 71 -11.45 21.34 -19.06
N ALA A 72 -10.14 21.09 -19.10
CA ALA A 72 -9.33 20.81 -17.92
C ALA A 72 -9.19 22.09 -17.12
N VAL A 73 -10.07 22.27 -16.13
CA VAL A 73 -9.78 23.11 -14.99
C VAL A 73 -9.08 22.19 -14.00
N ASN A 74 -7.79 22.44 -13.68
CA ASN A 74 -7.05 21.73 -12.63
C ASN A 74 -7.86 21.77 -11.31
N GLN A 75 -8.63 20.73 -11.00
CA GLN A 75 -9.41 20.67 -9.76
C GLN A 75 -8.91 19.52 -8.90
N THR A 76 -8.42 19.88 -7.72
CA THR A 76 -7.97 18.92 -6.71
C THR A 76 -9.18 18.36 -5.95
N PRO A 77 -9.24 17.04 -5.67
CA PRO A 77 -10.34 16.45 -4.91
C PRO A 77 -10.47 17.08 -3.52
N ILE A 78 -11.69 17.32 -3.05
CA ILE A 78 -11.97 17.88 -1.73
C ILE A 78 -12.11 16.72 -0.72
N TYR A 79 -11.24 16.73 0.28
CA TYR A 79 -11.22 15.71 1.34
C TYR A 79 -11.72 16.27 2.66
N SER A 80 -12.40 15.41 3.42
CA SER A 80 -12.73 15.67 4.83
C SER A 80 -11.45 15.60 5.67
N PRO A 81 -11.46 16.13 6.91
CA PRO A 81 -10.36 15.96 7.86
C PRO A 81 -9.95 14.49 8.10
N GLY A 82 -10.86 13.53 7.82
CA GLY A 82 -10.61 12.09 7.87
C GLY A 82 -10.12 11.46 6.56
N GLY A 83 -9.76 12.26 5.54
CA GLY A 83 -9.25 11.77 4.25
C GLY A 83 -10.29 11.09 3.35
N THR A 84 -11.58 11.16 3.71
CA THR A 84 -12.67 10.65 2.85
C THR A 84 -13.10 11.75 1.90
N LEU A 85 -13.31 11.41 0.62
CA LEU A 85 -13.86 12.32 -0.38
C LEU A 85 -15.22 12.85 0.09
N VAL A 86 -15.41 14.17 0.05
CA VAL A 86 -16.63 14.85 0.54
C VAL A 86 -17.68 15.01 -0.57
N GLY A 87 -17.27 14.83 -1.82
CA GLY A 87 -18.16 14.85 -2.99
C GLY A 87 -17.50 14.22 -4.21
N SER A 88 -18.30 13.99 -5.25
CA SER A 88 -17.81 13.66 -6.58
C SER A 88 -17.00 14.82 -7.16
N MET A 89 -16.05 14.48 -8.03
CA MET A 89 -15.38 15.51 -8.83
C MET A 89 -16.35 15.97 -9.94
N PRO A 90 -16.45 17.28 -10.21
CA PRO A 90 -17.36 17.81 -11.24
C PRO A 90 -17.15 17.16 -12.62
N GLU A 91 -15.91 16.80 -12.95
CA GLU A 91 -15.56 16.10 -14.19
C GLU A 91 -16.28 14.75 -14.35
N HIS A 92 -16.49 14.02 -13.24
CA HIS A 92 -17.21 12.75 -13.27
C HIS A 92 -18.72 12.96 -13.40
N GLU A 93 -19.26 14.01 -12.81
CA GLU A 93 -20.67 14.39 -12.99
C GLU A 93 -20.92 14.76 -14.45
N TYR A 94 -20.09 15.61 -15.04
CA TYR A 94 -20.16 15.95 -16.46
C TYR A 94 -20.02 14.74 -17.39
N TYR A 95 -19.22 13.75 -17.01
CA TYR A 95 -19.10 12.51 -17.77
C TYR A 95 -20.44 11.76 -17.83
N PHE A 96 -21.13 11.61 -16.70
CA PHE A 96 -22.43 10.93 -16.66
C PHE A 96 -23.51 11.74 -17.36
N GLU A 97 -23.53 13.07 -17.26
CA GLU A 97 -24.44 13.90 -18.06
C GLU A 97 -24.25 13.64 -19.55
N ARG A 98 -23.01 13.66 -20.04
CA ARG A 98 -22.70 13.36 -21.44
C ARG A 98 -23.09 11.94 -21.83
N LEU A 99 -22.90 10.95 -20.94
CA LEU A 99 -23.30 9.57 -21.19
C LEU A 99 -24.81 9.44 -21.39
N ILE A 100 -25.60 10.15 -20.58
CA ILE A 100 -27.05 10.21 -20.70
C ILE A 100 -27.47 10.95 -21.99
N ASP A 101 -26.86 12.08 -22.30
CA ASP A 101 -27.13 12.83 -23.54
C ASP A 101 -26.83 12.00 -24.79
N GLU A 102 -25.72 11.25 -24.79
CA GLU A 102 -25.36 10.36 -25.89
C GLU A 102 -26.34 9.20 -26.04
N ALA A 103 -26.80 8.62 -24.92
CA ALA A 103 -27.82 7.59 -24.93
C ALA A 103 -29.15 8.13 -25.48
N ASN A 104 -29.54 9.34 -25.08
CA ASN A 104 -30.73 10.04 -25.57
C ASN A 104 -30.68 10.27 -27.08
N ALA A 105 -29.53 10.68 -27.61
CA ALA A 105 -29.36 10.92 -29.04
C ALA A 105 -29.45 9.64 -29.90
N LYS A 106 -29.09 8.48 -29.34
CA LYS A 106 -28.93 7.23 -30.11
C LYS A 106 -30.06 6.22 -29.92
N ASN A 107 -30.68 6.18 -28.76
CA ASN A 107 -31.66 5.15 -28.43
C ASN A 107 -33.10 5.66 -28.72
N PRO A 108 -33.86 4.96 -29.60
CA PRO A 108 -35.25 5.33 -29.90
C PRO A 108 -36.16 5.45 -28.68
N LEU A 109 -35.83 4.75 -27.58
CA LEU A 109 -36.59 4.80 -26.33
C LEU A 109 -36.71 6.22 -25.75
N PHE A 110 -35.70 7.06 -25.97
CA PHE A 110 -35.63 8.43 -25.45
C PHE A 110 -36.11 9.49 -26.46
N GLN A 111 -36.74 9.09 -27.58
CA GLN A 111 -37.27 10.07 -28.53
C GLN A 111 -38.49 10.81 -27.98
N GLY A 112 -38.45 12.14 -27.95
CA GLY A 112 -39.48 12.99 -27.32
C GLY A 112 -39.35 13.01 -25.80
N ALA A 113 -40.32 13.60 -25.10
CA ALA A 113 -40.20 13.82 -23.66
C ALA A 113 -39.90 12.51 -22.88
N ASP A 114 -38.91 12.59 -21.99
CA ASP A 114 -38.33 11.47 -21.24
C ASP A 114 -38.20 11.80 -19.73
N PHE A 115 -37.51 10.94 -18.98
CA PHE A 115 -37.27 11.14 -17.55
C PHE A 115 -36.34 12.33 -17.25
N LYS A 116 -35.35 12.62 -18.10
CA LYS A 116 -34.43 13.74 -17.89
C LYS A 116 -35.19 15.05 -18.02
N GLU A 117 -35.96 15.22 -19.09
CA GLU A 117 -36.79 16.41 -19.30
C GLU A 117 -37.83 16.59 -18.18
N PHE A 118 -38.38 15.50 -17.64
CA PHE A 118 -39.28 15.57 -16.48
C PHE A 118 -38.60 16.10 -15.21
N VAL A 119 -37.36 15.68 -14.95
CA VAL A 119 -36.57 16.19 -13.82
C VAL A 119 -36.19 17.65 -14.04
N ASP A 120 -35.76 18.02 -15.25
CA ASP A 120 -35.42 19.39 -15.61
C ASP A 120 -36.65 20.31 -15.46
N SER A 121 -37.81 19.90 -15.98
CA SER A 121 -39.08 20.63 -15.82
C SER A 121 -39.50 20.79 -14.35
N LYS A 122 -39.14 19.85 -13.47
CA LYS A 122 -39.39 19.94 -12.03
C LYS A 122 -38.49 20.98 -11.36
N VAL A 123 -37.26 21.12 -11.81
CA VAL A 123 -36.30 22.13 -11.33
C VAL A 123 -36.77 23.53 -11.74
N ASP A 124 -37.31 23.69 -12.94
CA ASP A 124 -37.84 24.99 -13.42
C ASP A 124 -39.00 25.53 -12.58
N ILE A 125 -39.70 24.67 -11.83
CA ILE A 125 -40.84 25.03 -10.96
C ILE A 125 -40.53 24.82 -9.47
N ASP A 126 -39.27 25.01 -9.07
CA ASP A 126 -38.83 24.68 -7.71
C ASP A 126 -39.52 25.52 -6.61
N ASP A 127 -40.02 26.71 -6.96
CA ASP A 127 -40.76 27.61 -6.07
C ASP A 127 -42.02 26.97 -5.45
N ILE A 128 -42.59 25.94 -6.10
CA ILE A 128 -43.77 25.22 -5.60
C ILE A 128 -43.36 24.33 -4.42
N GLN A 129 -43.81 24.64 -3.22
CA GLN A 129 -43.45 23.89 -2.01
C GLN A 129 -44.15 22.52 -1.89
N ASP A 130 -45.35 22.37 -2.48
CA ASP A 130 -46.08 21.10 -2.50
C ASP A 130 -45.50 20.16 -3.56
N GLU A 131 -44.82 19.11 -3.11
CA GLU A 131 -44.19 18.10 -3.95
C GLU A 131 -45.20 17.37 -4.85
N ALA A 132 -46.38 17.03 -4.35
CA ALA A 132 -47.39 16.32 -5.14
C ALA A 132 -47.92 17.20 -6.29
N LEU A 133 -48.07 18.50 -6.02
CA LEU A 133 -48.43 19.48 -7.04
C LEU A 133 -47.28 19.68 -8.05
N LYS A 134 -46.04 19.80 -7.57
CA LYS A 134 -44.83 19.96 -8.40
C LYS A 134 -44.70 18.81 -9.41
N TYR A 135 -44.81 17.57 -8.96
CA TYR A 135 -44.74 16.39 -9.83
C TYR A 135 -45.88 16.35 -10.86
N LYS A 136 -47.11 16.71 -10.47
CA LYS A 136 -48.25 16.77 -11.40
C LYS A 136 -48.09 17.87 -12.44
N MET A 137 -47.56 19.02 -12.05
CA MET A 137 -47.32 20.14 -12.96
C MET A 137 -46.24 19.82 -13.98
N ALA A 138 -45.07 19.34 -13.55
CA ALA A 138 -44.00 18.91 -14.47
C ALA A 138 -44.50 17.82 -15.44
N PHE A 139 -45.28 16.85 -14.96
CA PHE A 139 -45.86 15.82 -15.82
C PHE A 139 -46.85 16.41 -16.84
N ASN A 140 -47.72 17.33 -16.41
CA ASN A 140 -48.71 17.94 -17.30
C ASN A 140 -48.08 18.79 -18.41
N VAL A 141 -46.96 19.47 -18.13
CA VAL A 141 -46.20 20.26 -19.13
C VAL A 141 -45.67 19.36 -20.25
N LEU A 142 -45.17 18.17 -19.90
CA LEU A 142 -44.55 17.25 -20.85
C LEU A 142 -45.53 16.23 -21.45
N LYS A 143 -46.73 16.09 -20.88
CA LYS A 143 -47.76 15.17 -21.38
C LYS A 143 -48.17 15.48 -22.82
N SER A 144 -48.23 16.75 -23.21
CA SER A 144 -48.51 17.15 -24.60
C SER A 144 -47.40 16.76 -25.58
N SER A 145 -46.17 16.58 -25.08
CA SER A 145 -45.01 16.13 -25.85
C SER A 145 -44.89 14.60 -25.93
N GLY A 146 -45.91 13.87 -25.48
CA GLY A 146 -45.97 12.41 -25.53
C GLY A 146 -45.40 11.70 -24.31
N LEU A 147 -45.13 12.41 -23.21
CA LEU A 147 -44.72 11.77 -21.95
C LEU A 147 -45.91 10.99 -21.34
N THR A 148 -45.71 9.70 -21.12
CA THR A 148 -46.63 8.84 -20.35
C THR A 148 -45.97 8.37 -19.07
N LYS A 149 -46.76 7.90 -18.10
CA LYS A 149 -46.21 7.35 -16.85
C LYS A 149 -45.32 6.14 -17.12
N GLU A 150 -45.74 5.29 -18.05
CA GLU A 150 -44.99 4.10 -18.46
C GLU A 150 -43.64 4.49 -19.08
N LYS A 151 -43.64 5.52 -19.95
CA LYS A 151 -42.42 6.04 -20.56
C LYS A 151 -41.49 6.69 -19.54
N LEU A 152 -42.03 7.43 -18.57
CA LEU A 152 -41.24 8.03 -17.50
C LEU A 152 -40.52 6.96 -16.66
N LEU A 153 -41.23 5.89 -16.31
CA LEU A 153 -40.64 4.78 -15.56
C LEU A 153 -39.65 3.97 -16.40
N SER A 154 -39.94 3.71 -17.68
CA SER A 154 -39.05 2.92 -18.53
C SER A 154 -37.76 3.66 -18.89
N THR A 155 -37.84 4.95 -19.21
CA THR A 155 -36.66 5.79 -19.50
C THR A 155 -35.81 6.01 -18.26
N GLY A 156 -36.42 6.28 -17.09
CA GLY A 156 -35.70 6.36 -15.82
C GLY A 156 -35.00 5.05 -15.45
N GLN A 157 -35.65 3.90 -15.65
CA GLN A 157 -35.02 2.60 -15.43
C GLN A 157 -33.86 2.34 -16.40
N GLU A 158 -33.97 2.74 -17.67
CA GLU A 158 -32.88 2.55 -18.62
C GLU A 158 -31.68 3.46 -18.32
N TYR A 159 -31.87 4.69 -17.82
CA TYR A 159 -30.77 5.51 -17.31
C TYR A 159 -30.02 4.83 -16.17
N LEU A 160 -30.74 4.25 -15.21
CA LEU A 160 -30.11 3.46 -14.13
C LEU A 160 -29.34 2.26 -14.71
N ASN A 161 -29.86 1.60 -15.73
CA ASN A 161 -29.18 0.49 -16.38
C ASN A 161 -27.90 0.95 -17.11
N ILE A 162 -27.94 2.06 -17.84
CA ILE A 162 -26.79 2.63 -18.54
C ILE A 162 -25.68 2.99 -17.55
N ILE A 163 -26.02 3.74 -16.50
CA ILE A 163 -25.09 4.11 -15.43
C ILE A 163 -24.54 2.85 -14.76
N GLY A 164 -25.40 1.88 -14.47
CA GLY A 164 -24.98 0.61 -13.85
C GLY A 164 -23.99 -0.20 -14.72
N ARG A 165 -24.20 -0.26 -16.04
CA ARG A 165 -23.28 -0.91 -16.98
C ARG A 165 -21.94 -0.18 -17.02
N ASP A 166 -21.96 1.14 -17.11
CA ASP A 166 -20.74 1.97 -17.17
C ASP A 166 -19.93 1.89 -15.86
N LEU A 167 -20.58 1.95 -14.70
CA LEU A 167 -19.93 1.74 -13.40
C LEU A 167 -19.28 0.36 -13.27
N ASN A 168 -19.89 -0.68 -13.82
CA ASN A 168 -19.32 -2.03 -13.82
C ASN A 168 -18.09 -2.12 -14.75
N ALA A 169 -18.19 -1.51 -15.94
CA ALA A 169 -17.07 -1.41 -16.87
C ALA A 169 -15.90 -0.64 -16.27
N PHE A 170 -16.17 0.48 -15.58
CA PHE A 170 -15.16 1.25 -14.85
C PHE A 170 -14.48 0.42 -13.76
N GLN A 171 -15.24 -0.30 -12.94
CA GLN A 171 -14.66 -1.16 -11.88
C GLN A 171 -13.74 -2.24 -12.45
N SER A 172 -14.16 -2.86 -13.56
CA SER A 172 -13.35 -3.89 -14.24
C SER A 172 -12.07 -3.29 -14.83
N ALA A 173 -12.18 -2.17 -15.53
CA ALA A 173 -11.05 -1.43 -16.08
C ALA A 173 -10.07 -0.97 -14.98
N HIS A 174 -10.59 -0.51 -13.83
CA HIS A 174 -9.79 -0.09 -12.69
C HIS A 174 -9.03 -1.27 -12.09
N ALA A 175 -9.68 -2.41 -11.89
CA ALA A 175 -9.04 -3.60 -11.37
C ALA A 175 -7.89 -4.06 -12.28
N GLN A 176 -8.09 -4.04 -13.60
CA GLN A 176 -7.05 -4.38 -14.57
C GLN A 176 -5.88 -3.39 -14.54
N GLN A 177 -6.17 -2.08 -14.53
CA GLN A 177 -5.14 -1.05 -14.47
C GLN A 177 -4.33 -1.14 -13.17
N TYR A 178 -5.01 -1.36 -12.04
CA TYR A 178 -4.38 -1.56 -10.74
C TYR A 178 -3.45 -2.78 -10.77
N LEU A 179 -3.91 -3.92 -11.30
CA LEU A 179 -3.07 -5.11 -11.43
C LEU A 179 -1.84 -4.86 -12.30
N LYS A 180 -1.98 -4.09 -13.39
CA LYS A 180 -0.86 -3.77 -14.28
C LYS A 180 0.17 -2.85 -13.62
N GLU A 181 -0.28 -1.76 -13.02
CA GLU A 181 0.60 -0.70 -12.54
C GLU A 181 1.09 -0.88 -11.12
N VAL A 182 0.26 -1.46 -10.24
CA VAL A 182 0.56 -1.56 -8.81
C VAL A 182 1.20 -2.90 -8.49
N ARG A 183 0.61 -4.01 -8.94
CA ARG A 183 1.09 -5.35 -8.59
C ARG A 183 2.54 -5.60 -9.03
N SER A 184 2.91 -5.13 -10.21
CA SER A 184 4.29 -5.23 -10.73
C SER A 184 5.28 -4.48 -9.84
N LYS A 185 4.91 -3.28 -9.36
CA LYS A 185 5.72 -2.49 -8.42
C LYS A 185 5.79 -3.14 -7.04
N GLU A 186 4.70 -3.71 -6.54
CA GLU A 186 4.69 -4.46 -5.28
C GLU A 186 5.64 -5.65 -5.33
N GLN A 187 5.65 -6.40 -6.43
CA GLN A 187 6.59 -7.50 -6.63
C GLN A 187 8.05 -7.03 -6.66
N ILE A 188 8.33 -5.88 -7.29
CA ILE A 188 9.66 -5.28 -7.29
C ILE A 188 10.07 -4.90 -5.86
N ILE A 189 9.18 -4.30 -5.07
CA ILE A 189 9.43 -3.96 -3.67
C ILE A 189 9.77 -5.22 -2.86
N GLN A 190 8.98 -6.28 -3.01
CA GLN A 190 9.21 -7.55 -2.33
C GLN A 190 10.58 -8.14 -2.67
N LYS A 191 10.93 -8.19 -3.96
CA LYS A 191 12.24 -8.66 -4.40
C LYS A 191 13.38 -7.82 -3.85
N LYS A 192 13.22 -6.49 -3.79
CA LYS A 192 14.23 -5.59 -3.22
C LYS A 192 14.38 -5.76 -1.72
N ALA A 193 13.30 -6.06 -0.99
CA ALA A 193 13.37 -6.39 0.43
C ALA A 193 14.14 -7.70 0.68
N GLU A 194 13.93 -8.72 -0.15
CA GLU A 194 14.68 -9.98 -0.10
C GLU A 194 16.17 -9.78 -0.41
N GLU A 195 16.49 -9.03 -1.46
CA GLU A 195 17.88 -8.66 -1.80
C GLU A 195 18.57 -7.94 -0.63
N LEU A 196 17.87 -7.01 0.02
CA LEU A 196 18.37 -6.28 1.18
C LEU A 196 18.64 -7.22 2.37
N GLN A 197 17.75 -8.18 2.64
CA GLN A 197 17.95 -9.17 3.70
C GLN A 197 19.21 -10.01 3.45
N VAL A 198 19.43 -10.47 2.22
CA VAL A 198 20.64 -11.22 1.83
C VAL A 198 21.90 -10.37 2.03
N LEU A 199 21.85 -9.09 1.63
CA LEU A 199 22.97 -8.18 1.79
C LEU A 199 23.31 -7.92 3.26
N THR A 200 22.29 -7.78 4.13
CA THR A 200 22.47 -7.66 5.59
C THR A 200 23.14 -8.89 6.18
N GLN A 201 22.72 -10.10 5.78
CA GLN A 201 23.37 -11.34 6.23
C GLN A 201 24.84 -11.38 5.82
N LYS A 202 25.14 -11.04 4.56
CA LYS A 202 26.52 -10.96 4.06
C LYS A 202 27.35 -9.93 4.82
N MET A 203 26.78 -8.76 5.14
CA MET A 203 27.45 -7.72 5.93
C MET A 203 27.80 -8.22 7.33
N ASN A 204 26.90 -8.96 7.98
CA ASN A 204 27.16 -9.53 9.29
C ASN A 204 28.24 -10.61 9.26
N ALA A 205 28.25 -11.45 8.22
CA ALA A 205 29.30 -12.45 8.02
C ALA A 205 30.68 -11.78 7.85
N LEU A 206 30.78 -10.73 7.01
CA LEU A 206 32.02 -9.98 6.81
C LEU A 206 32.48 -9.29 8.10
N LYS A 207 31.57 -8.74 8.91
CA LYS A 207 31.91 -8.17 10.23
C LYS A 207 32.51 -9.22 11.17
N ALA A 208 31.95 -10.43 11.18
CA ALA A 208 32.49 -11.52 11.99
C ALA A 208 33.90 -11.93 11.52
N GLU A 209 34.11 -12.03 10.21
CA GLU A 209 35.41 -12.35 9.61
C GLU A 209 36.47 -11.28 9.92
N ILE A 210 36.12 -9.99 9.81
CA ILE A 210 37.01 -8.87 10.21
C ILE A 210 37.44 -9.00 11.67
N ASN A 211 36.49 -9.30 12.57
CA ASN A 211 36.80 -9.46 13.98
C ASN A 211 37.74 -10.65 14.23
N GLN A 212 37.51 -11.78 13.54
CA GLN A 212 38.37 -12.95 13.64
C GLN A 212 39.80 -12.64 13.17
N ILE A 213 39.96 -12.06 11.98
CA ILE A 213 41.27 -11.69 11.42
C ILE A 213 41.99 -10.69 12.35
N THR A 214 41.25 -9.74 12.95
CA THR A 214 41.82 -8.79 13.91
C THR A 214 42.39 -9.49 15.14
N GLN A 215 41.69 -10.51 15.67
CA GLN A 215 42.18 -11.30 16.79
C GLN A 215 43.43 -12.11 16.41
N GLU A 216 43.43 -12.73 15.23
CA GLU A 216 44.59 -13.48 14.71
C GLU A 216 45.82 -12.59 14.53
N ILE A 217 45.65 -11.37 14.02
CA ILE A 217 46.72 -10.37 13.88
C ILE A 217 47.33 -10.05 15.26
N ASN A 218 46.48 -9.80 16.26
CA ASN A 218 46.95 -9.46 17.60
C ASN A 218 47.71 -10.63 18.24
N LEU A 219 47.15 -11.84 18.17
CA LEU A 219 47.80 -13.04 18.68
C LEU A 219 49.17 -13.28 18.02
N THR A 220 49.23 -13.16 16.69
CA THR A 220 50.48 -13.33 15.93
C THR A 220 51.51 -12.28 16.32
N LYS A 221 51.07 -11.02 16.48
CA LYS A 221 51.94 -9.91 16.92
C LYS A 221 52.52 -10.19 18.31
N ASP A 222 51.71 -10.65 19.25
CA ASP A 222 52.13 -10.97 20.60
C ASP A 222 53.11 -12.15 20.64
N GLN A 223 52.86 -13.19 19.83
CA GLN A 223 53.77 -14.34 19.68
C GLN A 223 55.12 -13.91 19.09
N LEU A 224 55.12 -13.08 18.04
CA LEU A 224 56.36 -12.57 17.44
C LEU A 224 57.15 -11.71 18.42
N ASN A 225 56.50 -10.82 19.16
CA ASN A 225 57.15 -10.00 20.19
C ASN A 225 57.72 -10.86 21.31
N THR A 226 56.97 -11.86 21.79
CA THR A 226 57.43 -12.79 22.83
C THR A 226 58.65 -13.57 22.35
N THR A 227 58.60 -14.12 21.14
CA THR A 227 59.72 -14.87 20.53
C THR A 227 60.96 -13.99 20.40
N LYS A 228 60.79 -12.76 19.87
CA LYS A 228 61.87 -11.78 19.75
C LYS A 228 62.52 -11.49 21.11
N ASN A 229 61.72 -11.15 22.12
CA ASN A 229 62.23 -10.78 23.44
C ASN A 229 62.92 -11.97 24.12
N SER A 230 62.36 -13.17 24.02
CA SER A 230 62.98 -14.38 24.56
C SER A 230 64.32 -14.70 23.88
N PHE A 231 64.40 -14.52 22.56
CA PHE A 231 65.63 -14.74 21.81
C PHE A 231 66.73 -13.76 22.21
N LEU A 232 66.40 -12.46 22.29
CA LEU A 232 67.34 -11.43 22.73
C LEU A 232 67.85 -11.68 24.16
N LEU A 233 66.94 -12.00 25.09
CA LEU A 233 67.29 -12.31 26.47
C LEU A 233 68.22 -13.53 26.57
N ALA A 234 67.95 -14.59 25.81
CA ALA A 234 68.80 -15.78 25.76
C ALA A 234 70.20 -15.44 25.23
N GLY A 235 70.28 -14.61 24.18
CA GLY A 235 71.55 -14.12 23.63
C GLY A 235 72.35 -13.30 24.64
N GLU A 236 71.71 -12.33 25.30
CA GLU A 236 72.33 -11.50 26.35
C GLU A 236 72.83 -12.35 27.53
N LYS A 237 72.03 -13.32 27.97
CA LYS A 237 72.43 -14.27 29.03
C LYS A 237 73.68 -15.02 28.60
N LYS A 238 73.72 -15.54 27.37
CA LYS A 238 74.87 -16.30 26.88
C LYS A 238 76.13 -15.44 26.75
N GLN A 239 75.99 -14.19 26.29
CA GLN A 239 77.10 -13.24 26.26
C GLN A 239 77.66 -12.97 27.67
N LYS A 240 76.80 -12.74 28.67
CA LYS A 240 77.23 -12.54 30.07
C LYS A 240 77.92 -13.76 30.65
N GLU A 241 77.41 -14.96 30.38
CA GLU A 241 78.07 -16.22 30.78
C GLU A 241 79.49 -16.28 30.21
N ILE A 242 79.66 -16.06 28.89
CA ILE A 242 80.96 -16.09 28.23
C ILE A 242 81.90 -15.02 28.81
N GLN A 243 81.43 -13.79 29.00
CA GLN A 243 82.23 -12.71 29.58
C GLN A 243 82.70 -13.05 31.01
N THR A 244 81.82 -13.64 31.81
CA THR A 244 82.14 -14.07 33.18
C THR A 244 83.22 -15.15 33.18
N GLU A 245 83.11 -16.14 32.29
CA GLU A 245 84.13 -17.20 32.17
C GLU A 245 85.47 -16.65 31.65
N LEU A 246 85.46 -15.74 30.68
CA LEU A 246 86.67 -15.07 30.21
C LEU A 246 87.37 -14.29 31.32
N GLN A 247 86.63 -13.58 32.18
CA GLN A 247 87.18 -12.89 33.34
C GLN A 247 87.84 -13.85 34.34
N LYS A 248 87.19 -15.00 34.62
CA LYS A 248 87.79 -16.04 35.47
C LYS A 248 89.07 -16.59 34.86
N ILE A 249 89.08 -16.89 33.55
CA ILE A 249 90.28 -17.38 32.87
C ILE A 249 91.42 -16.38 33.01
N ALA A 250 91.16 -15.09 32.76
CA ALA A 250 92.17 -14.02 32.90
C ALA A 250 92.66 -13.79 34.35
N GLN A 251 91.94 -14.28 35.36
CA GLN A 251 92.34 -14.19 36.76
C GLN A 251 93.21 -15.38 37.20
N TYR A 252 92.94 -16.57 36.68
CA TYR A 252 93.60 -17.82 37.10
C TYR A 252 94.78 -18.26 36.22
N PHE A 253 94.89 -17.71 35.02
CA PHE A 253 95.99 -17.91 34.08
C PHE A 253 96.65 -16.57 33.75
#